data_AF-A0AAU1IAA0-F1
#
_entry.id   AF-A0AAU1IAA0-F1
#
_cell.length_a   1.000
_cell.length_b   1.000
_cell.length_c   1.000
_cell.angle_alpha   90.00
_cell.angle_beta   90.00
_cell.angle_gamma   90.00
#
_symmetry.space_group_name_H-M   'P 1'
#
loop_
_entity.id
_entity.type
_entity.pdbx_description
1 polymer ?
#
loop_
_entity_poly.entity_id
_entity_poly.type
_entity_poly.pdbx_seq_one_letter_code
_entity_poly.pdbx_strand_id
1 'polypeptide(L)'
;MVKMPLTLRRPAAAGTILAAVLVLTGCTQSPAGHDERLSKAAGLARVTIVCPKDLWEETKPSAGANEVKAKISEISTGPRSGRGLVEVSMTGTNLVAYLKELDYNAHPSSWNGNRENTAASDRVYDAIAPAIDRIKAATSPDDPEPEIVIDDTIPDEN
;
A
#
# COMPACT_ATOMS: atom_id res chain seq x y z
N MET A 1 -4.75 75.13 22.55
CA MET A 1 -4.69 74.51 23.90
C MET A 1 -5.86 73.55 24.00
N VAL A 2 -5.65 72.27 23.69
CA VAL A 2 -5.40 71.15 24.63
C VAL A 2 -6.58 70.92 25.60
N LYS A 3 -7.42 69.91 25.32
CA LYS A 3 -7.47 68.61 26.04
C LYS A 3 -8.67 67.77 25.56
N MET A 4 -8.41 66.68 24.85
CA MET A 4 -9.14 65.42 25.11
C MET A 4 -8.50 64.81 26.36
N PRO A 5 -9.24 64.11 27.24
CA PRO A 5 -9.22 62.65 27.12
C PRO A 5 -10.44 61.90 27.71
N LEU A 6 -10.38 60.58 27.50
CA LEU A 6 -10.98 59.48 28.28
C LEU A 6 -12.38 58.97 27.89
N THR A 7 -12.35 58.10 26.87
CA THR A 7 -12.83 56.70 26.89
C THR A 7 -13.86 56.30 27.97
N LEU A 8 -15.06 55.92 27.51
CA LEU A 8 -15.91 54.95 28.20
C LEU A 8 -16.13 53.73 27.29
N ARG A 9 -15.68 52.57 27.75
CA ARG A 9 -15.83 51.26 27.10
C ARG A 9 -17.30 50.83 27.08
N ARG A 10 -17.74 50.26 25.96
CA ARG A 10 -18.87 49.31 25.91
C ARG A 10 -18.40 48.04 25.20
N PRO A 11 -18.52 46.86 25.83
CA PRO A 11 -18.21 45.58 25.18
C PRO A 11 -19.42 45.19 24.34
N ALA A 12 -19.25 45.06 23.04
CA ALA A 12 -20.29 44.55 22.17
C ALA A 12 -19.74 43.36 21.37
N ALA A 13 -20.28 42.21 21.75
CA ALA A 13 -20.52 41.02 20.95
C ALA A 13 -19.30 40.32 20.34
N ALA A 14 -19.01 39.18 20.95
CA ALA A 14 -18.51 37.98 20.31
C ALA A 14 -19.11 37.78 18.90
N GLY A 15 -18.26 37.39 17.97
CA GLY A 15 -18.63 37.04 16.60
C GLY A 15 -17.55 36.16 15.97
N THR A 16 -17.21 35.07 16.65
CA THR A 16 -16.46 33.95 16.07
C THR A 16 -17.31 33.36 14.94
N ILE A 17 -16.89 33.53 13.68
CA ILE A 17 -17.27 32.58 12.63
C ILE A 17 -15.95 31.96 12.17
N LEU A 18 -15.61 30.84 12.81
CA LEU A 18 -14.74 29.83 12.22
C LEU A 18 -15.31 29.52 10.84
N ALA A 19 -14.58 29.87 9.78
CA ALA A 19 -14.77 29.21 8.50
C ALA A 19 -14.31 27.75 8.69
N ALA A 20 -15.26 26.88 9.03
CA ALA A 20 -15.07 25.45 9.07
C ALA A 20 -14.68 24.98 7.67
N VAL A 21 -13.39 24.74 7.45
CA VAL A 21 -12.91 23.95 6.33
C VAL A 21 -13.34 22.50 6.62
N LEU A 22 -14.54 22.15 6.17
CA LEU A 22 -15.01 20.77 6.08
C LEU A 22 -14.26 20.11 4.91
N VAL A 23 -13.03 19.64 5.16
CA VAL A 23 -12.44 18.61 4.33
C VAL A 23 -13.23 17.35 4.60
N LEU A 24 -14.09 16.96 3.67
CA LEU A 24 -14.72 15.64 3.64
C LEU A 24 -13.61 14.61 3.43
N THR A 25 -13.01 14.13 4.53
CA THR A 25 -12.08 13.00 4.52
C THR A 25 -12.88 11.73 4.25
N GLY A 26 -13.05 11.42 2.97
CA GLY A 26 -13.78 10.24 2.53
C GLY A 26 -13.41 9.81 1.11
N CYS A 27 -12.16 10.05 0.68
CA CYS A 27 -11.69 9.50 -0.59
C CYS A 27 -11.40 8.01 -0.40
N THR A 28 -12.39 7.16 -0.67
CA THR A 28 -12.25 5.72 -0.90
C THR A 28 -11.62 5.47 -2.28
N GLN A 29 -10.51 6.14 -2.55
CA GLN A 29 -9.89 6.17 -3.86
C GLN A 29 -8.60 5.34 -3.81
N SER A 30 -8.50 4.36 -4.71
CA SER A 30 -7.29 3.54 -4.86
C SER A 30 -6.03 4.43 -4.96
N PRO A 31 -4.87 3.94 -4.49
CA PRO A 31 -3.62 4.69 -4.51
C PRO A 31 -3.29 5.26 -5.89
N ALA A 32 -2.67 6.43 -5.93
CA ALA A 32 -2.31 7.09 -7.19
C ALA A 32 -1.48 6.16 -8.09
N GLY A 33 -1.89 5.99 -9.35
CA GLY A 33 -1.23 5.10 -10.32
C GLY A 33 -1.63 3.62 -10.23
N HIS A 34 -2.65 3.25 -9.44
CA HIS A 34 -3.11 1.86 -9.30
C HIS A 34 -3.39 1.18 -10.65
N ASP A 35 -4.18 1.79 -11.52
CA ASP A 35 -4.55 1.19 -12.82
C ASP A 35 -3.35 0.94 -13.75
N GLU A 36 -2.36 1.83 -13.73
CA GLU A 36 -1.12 1.66 -14.49
C GLU A 36 -0.31 0.48 -13.96
N ARG A 37 -0.23 0.32 -12.63
CA ARG A 37 0.42 -0.83 -12.00
C ARG A 37 -0.30 -2.13 -12.30
N LEU A 38 -1.64 -2.14 -12.33
CA LEU A 38 -2.40 -3.32 -12.75
C LEU A 38 -2.06 -3.70 -14.20
N SER A 39 -2.02 -2.72 -15.11
CA SER A 39 -1.69 -2.93 -16.52
C SER A 39 -0.27 -3.48 -16.70
N LYS A 40 0.67 -2.93 -15.92
CA LYS A 40 2.07 -3.36 -15.94
C LYS A 40 2.25 -4.75 -15.35
N ALA A 41 1.62 -5.03 -14.21
CA ALA A 41 1.60 -6.35 -13.58
C ALA A 41 1.04 -7.40 -14.53
N ALA A 42 -0.04 -7.11 -15.26
CA ALA A 42 -0.64 -8.05 -16.21
C ALA A 42 0.34 -8.50 -17.32
N GLY A 43 1.34 -7.67 -17.65
CA GLY A 43 2.37 -7.98 -18.65
C GLY A 43 3.53 -8.84 -18.13
N LEU A 44 3.63 -9.10 -16.82
CA LEU A 44 4.72 -9.88 -16.25
C LEU A 44 4.49 -11.38 -16.42
N ALA A 45 5.51 -12.07 -16.94
CA ALA A 45 5.51 -13.53 -16.97
C ALA A 45 5.43 -14.11 -15.56
N ARG A 46 6.31 -13.62 -14.67
CA ARG A 46 6.36 -13.94 -13.25
C ARG A 46 6.93 -12.79 -12.43
N VAL A 47 6.70 -12.84 -11.12
CA VAL A 47 7.28 -11.97 -10.10
C VAL A 47 7.44 -12.78 -8.82
N THR A 48 8.53 -12.55 -8.09
CA THR A 48 8.78 -13.14 -6.77
C THR A 48 8.73 -12.06 -5.71
N ILE A 49 7.94 -12.29 -4.67
CA ILE A 49 7.88 -11.46 -3.47
C ILE A 49 8.56 -12.23 -2.34
N VAL A 50 9.55 -11.63 -1.69
CA VAL A 50 10.20 -12.15 -0.50
C VAL A 50 9.67 -11.40 0.71
N CYS A 51 8.95 -12.07 1.61
CA CYS A 51 8.36 -11.42 2.78
C CYS A 51 8.25 -12.37 3.98
N PRO A 52 8.00 -11.86 5.21
CA PRO A 52 7.69 -12.71 6.35
C PRO A 52 6.50 -13.62 6.06
N LYS A 53 6.61 -14.90 6.46
CA LYS A 53 5.53 -15.89 6.24
C LYS A 53 4.18 -15.40 6.76
N ASP A 54 4.16 -14.87 7.97
CA ASP A 54 2.92 -14.41 8.60
C ASP A 54 2.33 -13.19 7.89
N LEU A 55 3.17 -12.34 7.28
CA LEU A 55 2.70 -11.19 6.48
C LEU A 55 2.01 -11.66 5.19
N TRP A 56 2.56 -12.68 4.53
CA TRP A 56 1.90 -13.31 3.39
C TRP A 56 0.58 -13.97 3.78
N GLU A 57 0.57 -14.74 4.87
CA GLU A 57 -0.64 -15.45 5.32
C GLU A 57 -1.78 -14.50 5.71
N GLU A 58 -1.45 -13.34 6.28
CA GLU A 58 -2.42 -12.30 6.67
C GLU A 58 -3.02 -11.54 5.48
N THR A 59 -2.23 -11.37 4.40
CA THR A 59 -2.61 -10.51 3.26
C THR A 59 -3.04 -11.28 2.03
N LYS A 60 -2.72 -12.58 1.93
CA LYS A 60 -3.12 -13.38 0.77
C LYS A 60 -4.65 -13.45 0.69
N PRO A 61 -5.23 -13.40 -0.52
CA PRO A 61 -6.67 -13.55 -0.68
C PRO A 61 -7.12 -14.92 -0.17
N SER A 62 -8.21 -14.95 0.60
CA SER A 62 -8.89 -16.20 0.94
C SER A 62 -9.45 -16.86 -0.32
N ALA A 63 -9.55 -18.20 -0.33
CA ALA A 63 -10.08 -18.96 -1.46
C ALA A 63 -11.43 -18.39 -1.96
N GLY A 64 -11.57 -18.16 -3.27
CA GLY A 64 -12.76 -17.52 -3.85
C GLY A 64 -12.49 -16.84 -5.19
N ALA A 65 -13.29 -15.82 -5.53
CA ALA A 65 -13.24 -15.13 -6.82
C ALA A 65 -11.90 -14.40 -7.10
N ASN A 66 -11.13 -14.08 -6.05
CA ASN A 66 -9.83 -13.43 -6.12
C ASN A 66 -8.67 -14.38 -5.76
N GLU A 67 -8.86 -15.70 -5.90
CA GLU A 67 -7.81 -16.68 -5.57
C GLU A 67 -6.49 -16.35 -6.29
N VAL A 68 -5.44 -16.11 -5.50
CA VAL A 68 -4.08 -15.91 -6.01
C VAL A 68 -3.35 -17.24 -5.98
N LYS A 69 -2.97 -17.70 -7.18
CA LYS A 69 -2.13 -18.88 -7.35
C LYS A 69 -0.67 -18.45 -7.27
N ALA A 70 -0.06 -18.73 -6.13
CA ALA A 70 1.36 -18.50 -5.90
C ALA A 70 2.07 -19.80 -5.50
N LYS A 71 3.31 -19.95 -5.95
CA LYS A 71 4.24 -20.95 -5.43
C LYS A 71 4.97 -20.33 -4.25
N ILE A 72 4.82 -20.96 -3.09
CA ILE A 72 5.48 -20.54 -1.85
C ILE A 72 6.68 -21.46 -1.62
N SER A 73 7.83 -20.90 -1.24
CA SER A 73 9.04 -21.67 -0.92
C SER A 73 9.74 -21.05 0.29
N GLU A 74 10.26 -21.90 1.19
CA GLU A 74 11.02 -21.44 2.34
C GLU A 74 12.46 -21.10 1.93
N ILE A 75 13.01 -20.04 2.51
CA ILE A 75 14.40 -19.64 2.27
C ILE A 75 15.30 -20.39 3.25
N SER A 76 15.92 -21.46 2.76
CA SER A 76 16.77 -22.36 3.57
C SER A 76 18.27 -22.08 3.46
N THR A 77 18.69 -21.17 2.58
CA THR A 77 20.11 -20.85 2.36
C THR A 77 20.33 -19.35 2.17
N GLY A 78 21.59 -18.92 2.26
CA GLY A 78 22.00 -17.53 2.03
C GLY A 78 21.69 -16.56 3.19
N PRO A 79 21.95 -15.26 3.02
CA PRO A 79 21.82 -14.24 4.06
C PRO A 79 20.41 -14.07 4.62
N ARG A 80 19.40 -14.50 3.85
CA ARG A 80 17.98 -14.41 4.20
C ARG A 80 17.47 -15.64 4.97
N SER A 81 18.28 -16.70 5.08
CA SER A 81 17.89 -17.94 5.75
C SER A 81 17.69 -17.77 7.26
N GLY A 82 16.71 -18.49 7.83
CA GLY A 82 16.43 -18.49 9.26
C GLY A 82 15.70 -17.25 9.78
N ARG A 83 15.33 -16.32 8.90
CA ARG A 83 14.64 -15.06 9.24
C ARG A 83 13.10 -15.16 9.25
N GLY A 84 12.56 -16.34 8.94
CA GLY A 84 11.10 -16.54 8.78
C GLY A 84 10.52 -15.96 7.49
N LEU A 85 11.37 -15.69 6.49
CA LEU A 85 10.97 -15.21 5.17
C LEU A 85 10.56 -16.37 4.24
N VAL A 86 9.65 -16.08 3.32
CA VAL A 86 9.23 -16.96 2.23
C VAL A 86 9.37 -16.26 0.89
N GLU A 87 9.68 -17.04 -0.15
CA GLU A 87 9.58 -16.64 -1.55
C GLU A 87 8.18 -17.00 -2.07
N VAL A 88 7.48 -15.99 -2.58
CA VAL A 88 6.14 -16.11 -3.15
C VAL A 88 6.23 -15.74 -4.62
N SER A 89 6.32 -16.75 -5.49
CA SER A 89 6.37 -16.55 -6.94
C SER A 89 4.98 -16.71 -7.56
N MET A 90 4.57 -15.76 -8.39
CA MET A 90 3.27 -15.76 -9.06
C MET A 90 3.35 -15.15 -10.45
N THR A 91 2.34 -15.41 -11.30
CA THR A 91 2.23 -14.74 -12.60
C THR A 91 1.78 -13.30 -12.45
N GLY A 92 1.99 -12.47 -13.48
CA GLY A 92 1.51 -11.10 -13.52
C GLY A 92 0.00 -10.95 -13.30
N THR A 93 -0.80 -11.86 -13.85
CA THR A 93 -2.25 -11.91 -13.64
C THR A 93 -2.64 -12.20 -12.19
N ASN A 94 -1.87 -13.03 -11.48
CA ASN A 94 -2.07 -13.27 -10.06
C ASN A 94 -1.63 -12.06 -9.23
N LEU A 95 -0.55 -11.37 -9.63
CA LEU A 95 -0.18 -10.10 -9.01
C LEU A 95 -1.29 -9.04 -9.16
N VAL A 96 -1.97 -8.97 -10.31
CA VAL A 96 -3.15 -8.09 -10.48
C VAL A 96 -4.25 -8.43 -9.48
N ALA A 97 -4.59 -9.71 -9.31
CA ALA A 97 -5.58 -10.12 -8.33
C ALA A 97 -5.14 -9.75 -6.90
N TYR A 98 -3.86 -9.94 -6.59
CA TYR A 98 -3.31 -9.60 -5.29
C TYR A 98 -3.34 -8.09 -5.01
N LEU A 99 -2.95 -7.24 -5.96
CA LEU A 99 -3.01 -5.78 -5.82
C LEU A 99 -4.45 -5.28 -5.57
N LYS A 100 -5.44 -5.90 -6.21
CA LYS A 100 -6.85 -5.57 -5.99
C LYS A 100 -7.32 -5.99 -4.60
N GLU A 101 -6.86 -7.12 -4.10
CA GLU A 101 -7.16 -7.58 -2.74
C GLU A 101 -6.53 -6.65 -1.69
N LEU A 102 -5.27 -6.27 -1.89
CA LEU A 102 -4.57 -5.31 -1.03
C LEU A 102 -5.27 -3.95 -1.02
N ASP A 103 -5.60 -3.41 -2.19
CA ASP A 103 -6.36 -2.17 -2.33
C ASP A 103 -7.73 -2.27 -1.66
N TYR A 104 -8.45 -3.38 -1.90
CA TYR A 104 -9.73 -3.62 -1.25
C TYR A 104 -9.58 -3.56 0.28
N ASN A 105 -8.61 -4.28 0.84
CA ASN A 105 -8.37 -4.42 2.28
C ASN A 105 -7.83 -3.14 2.96
N ALA A 106 -7.08 -2.32 2.23
CA ALA A 106 -6.60 -1.01 2.64
C ALA A 106 -7.75 -0.01 2.94
N HIS A 107 -8.90 -0.18 2.29
CA HIS A 107 -10.01 0.75 2.44
C HIS A 107 -11.03 0.32 3.51
N PRO A 108 -11.51 1.22 4.37
CA PRO A 108 -12.60 0.90 5.29
C PRO A 108 -13.85 0.47 4.53
N SER A 109 -14.50 -0.59 5.02
CA SER A 109 -15.83 -0.93 4.53
C SER A 109 -16.84 0.10 5.04
N SER A 110 -17.86 0.41 4.22
CA SER A 110 -18.91 1.36 4.59
C SER A 110 -19.81 0.91 5.74
N TRP A 111 -19.68 -0.36 6.18
CA TRP A 111 -20.52 -0.97 7.21
C TRP A 111 -19.75 -1.25 8.52
N ASN A 112 -18.48 -1.67 8.44
CA ASN A 112 -17.75 -2.21 9.60
C ASN A 112 -16.44 -1.47 9.92
N GLY A 113 -16.14 -0.35 9.24
CA GLY A 113 -14.86 0.35 9.41
C GLY A 113 -13.68 -0.39 8.77
N ASN A 114 -12.47 -0.18 9.28
CA ASN A 114 -11.24 -0.81 8.79
C ASN A 114 -11.31 -2.34 8.95
N ARG A 115 -10.67 -3.07 8.03
CA ARG A 115 -10.52 -4.52 8.15
C ARG A 115 -9.36 -4.85 9.09
N GLU A 116 -9.36 -6.08 9.62
CA GLU A 116 -8.34 -6.56 10.55
C GLU A 116 -6.93 -6.46 9.94
N ASN A 117 -6.80 -6.73 8.64
CA ASN A 117 -5.55 -6.72 7.91
C ASN A 117 -5.25 -5.40 7.15
N THR A 118 -5.95 -4.29 7.45
CA THR A 118 -5.78 -3.01 6.73
C THR A 118 -4.32 -2.53 6.77
N ALA A 119 -3.69 -2.47 7.94
CA ALA A 119 -2.31 -1.98 8.07
C ALA A 119 -1.27 -2.89 7.38
N ALA A 120 -1.51 -4.22 7.40
CA ALA A 120 -0.67 -5.17 6.70
C ALA A 120 -0.82 -5.02 5.17
N SER A 121 -2.04 -4.81 4.71
CA SER A 121 -2.35 -4.62 3.28
C SER A 121 -1.76 -3.33 2.73
N ASP A 122 -1.89 -2.22 3.47
CA ASP A 122 -1.27 -0.92 3.15
C ASP A 122 0.24 -1.08 2.99
N ARG A 123 0.89 -1.67 3.99
CA ARG A 123 2.34 -1.86 3.99
C ARG A 123 2.83 -2.70 2.82
N VAL A 124 2.15 -3.82 2.52
CA VAL A 124 2.55 -4.67 1.40
C VAL A 124 2.35 -3.94 0.08
N TYR A 125 1.24 -3.23 -0.08
CA TYR A 125 0.99 -2.42 -1.27
C TYR A 125 2.08 -1.35 -1.46
N ASP A 126 2.42 -0.62 -0.40
CA ASP A 126 3.44 0.44 -0.42
C ASP A 126 4.84 -0.10 -0.76
N ALA A 127 5.15 -1.34 -0.39
CA ALA A 127 6.41 -1.98 -0.75
C ALA A 127 6.42 -2.47 -2.22
N ILE A 128 5.30 -3.03 -2.70
CA ILE A 128 5.19 -3.59 -4.06
C ILE A 128 5.08 -2.48 -5.12
N ALA A 129 4.30 -1.43 -4.84
CA ALA A 129 4.00 -0.36 -5.80
C ALA A 129 5.24 0.27 -6.46
N PRO A 130 6.24 0.77 -5.70
CA PRO A 130 7.43 1.36 -6.30
C PRO A 130 8.30 0.33 -7.01
N ALA A 131 8.28 -0.94 -6.58
CA ALA A 131 8.98 -2.01 -7.29
C ALA A 131 8.35 -2.24 -8.67
N ILE A 132 7.02 -2.33 -8.76
CA ILE A 132 6.30 -2.42 -10.03
C ILE A 132 6.63 -1.21 -10.90
N ASP A 133 6.65 0.00 -10.34
CA ASP A 133 6.96 1.23 -11.08
C ASP A 133 8.35 1.17 -11.73
N ARG A 134 9.32 0.46 -11.12
CA ARG A 134 10.68 0.27 -11.64
C ARG A 134 10.84 -0.88 -12.63
N ILE A 135 9.95 -1.88 -12.63
CA ILE A 135 10.06 -3.02 -13.54
C ILE A 135 10.10 -2.53 -14.99
N LYS A 136 11.06 -3.02 -15.78
CA LYS A 136 11.09 -2.75 -17.22
C LYS A 136 10.41 -3.90 -17.94
N ALA A 137 9.84 -3.62 -19.12
CA ALA A 137 9.35 -4.70 -19.97
C ALA A 137 10.48 -5.69 -20.23
N ALA A 138 10.19 -6.98 -20.08
CA ALA A 138 11.15 -8.02 -20.43
C ALA A 138 11.55 -7.85 -21.90
N THR A 139 12.86 -7.86 -22.12
CA THR A 139 13.51 -7.74 -23.43
C THR A 139 13.97 -9.10 -23.96
N SER A 140 14.11 -10.09 -23.07
CA SER A 140 14.51 -11.47 -23.38
C SER A 140 13.80 -12.48 -22.46
N PRO A 141 13.57 -13.74 -22.90
CA PRO A 141 13.15 -14.83 -22.02
C PRO A 141 14.13 -15.16 -20.88
N ASP A 142 15.39 -14.75 -21.04
CA ASP A 142 16.46 -14.97 -20.04
C ASP A 142 16.60 -13.81 -19.03
N ASP A 143 15.79 -12.74 -19.16
CA ASP A 143 15.79 -11.65 -18.20
C ASP A 143 15.39 -12.18 -16.82
N PRO A 144 16.08 -11.78 -15.74
CA PRO A 144 15.78 -12.28 -14.41
C PRO A 144 14.35 -11.92 -14.01
N GLU A 145 13.70 -12.84 -13.29
CA GLU A 145 12.40 -12.59 -12.69
C GLU A 145 12.51 -11.39 -11.73
N PRO A 146 11.61 -10.40 -11.80
CA PRO A 146 11.59 -9.32 -10.82
C PRO A 146 11.41 -9.87 -9.41
N GLU A 147 12.33 -9.51 -8.51
CA GLU A 147 12.25 -9.81 -7.08
C GLU A 147 11.86 -8.55 -6.30
N ILE A 148 10.91 -8.67 -5.39
CA ILE A 148 10.47 -7.61 -4.48
C ILE A 148 10.70 -8.10 -3.06
N VAL A 149 11.54 -7.40 -2.28
CA VAL A 149 11.87 -7.79 -0.91
C VAL A 149 11.13 -6.88 0.07
N ILE A 150 10.38 -7.49 0.98
CA ILE A 150 9.64 -6.83 2.05
C ILE A 150 10.26 -7.28 3.38
N ASP A 151 11.45 -6.75 3.70
CA ASP A 151 12.12 -6.92 4.99
C ASP A 151 12.86 -5.62 5.32
N ASP A 152 12.34 -4.83 6.27
CA ASP A 152 12.89 -3.50 6.63
C ASP A 152 14.32 -3.54 7.19
N THR A 153 14.83 -4.73 7.50
CA THR A 153 16.19 -4.88 8.02
C THR A 153 17.21 -5.22 6.93
N ILE A 154 16.75 -5.48 5.70
CA ILE A 154 17.60 -5.63 4.53
C ILE A 154 17.59 -4.28 3.81
N PRO A 155 18.76 -3.62 3.65
CA PRO A 155 18.81 -2.35 2.93
C PRO A 155 18.41 -2.56 1.46
N ASP A 156 17.66 -1.61 0.90
CA ASP A 156 17.36 -1.58 -0.53
C ASP A 156 18.68 -1.58 -1.33
N GLU A 157 18.78 -2.45 -2.34
CA GLU A 157 19.87 -2.37 -3.31
C GLU A 157 19.64 -1.11 -4.17
N ASN A 158 20.45 -0.07 -3.92
CA ASN A 158 20.44 1.20 -4.66
C ASN A 158 20.87 1.02 -6.12
#